data_AF-A0A061AIB0-F1
#
_entry.id   AF-A0A061AIB0-F1
#
_cell.length_a   1.000
_cell.length_b   1.000
_cell.length_c   1.000
_cell.angle_alpha   90.00
_cell.angle_beta   90.00
_cell.angle_gamma   90.00
#
_symmetry.space_group_name_H-M   'P 1'
#
loop_
_entity.id
_entity.type
_entity.pdbx_description
1 polymer ?
#
loop_
_entity_poly.entity_id
_entity_poly.type
_entity_poly.pdbx_seq_one_letter_code
_entity_poly.pdbx_strand_id
1 'polypeptide(L)'
;MQAQIARTLAGAAAPRAAAAVTARSFATTSAARLATPTTGPEQAGRAPPHSMPVEKARYQTAIQTPDYSKGPSALDKAASLFFFSEIARGMAVVLEQFFRPPYTIMYPFEKGPVSSRFRGEHALRRYASGEERCIACKLCEAICPAQAITIESEAREDGARRTTRYDIDMTKCIYCGFCQEACPVDAIVESHNTEYTTETREELLYNKEKLLANGDRMEAELAAAIQSEHPYR
;
A
#
# COMPACT_ATOMS: atom_id res chain seq x y z
N MET A 1 32.46 -29.33 -54.32
CA MET A 1 33.32 -30.19 -53.47
C MET A 1 32.62 -30.27 -52.12
N GLN A 2 31.60 -31.13 -52.02
CA GLN A 2 31.60 -32.38 -51.23
C GLN A 2 31.66 -32.08 -49.71
N ALA A 3 30.78 -32.57 -48.84
CA ALA A 3 29.71 -33.55 -48.95
C ALA A 3 28.78 -33.47 -47.72
N GLN A 4 27.59 -34.04 -47.89
CA GLN A 4 26.52 -34.28 -46.92
C GLN A 4 26.92 -35.31 -45.83
N ILE A 5 26.08 -35.43 -44.78
CA ILE A 5 25.51 -36.67 -44.16
C ILE A 5 25.23 -36.33 -42.67
N ALA A 6 24.00 -35.97 -42.27
CA ALA A 6 22.83 -36.82 -41.96
C ALA A 6 23.02 -37.80 -40.78
N ARG A 7 22.27 -37.58 -39.69
CA ARG A 7 21.44 -38.61 -39.03
C ARG A 7 20.51 -38.01 -37.96
N THR A 8 19.24 -38.04 -38.32
CA THR A 8 18.06 -38.11 -37.44
C THR A 8 18.17 -39.30 -36.48
N LEU A 9 17.48 -39.24 -35.32
CA LEU A 9 16.59 -40.29 -34.85
C LEU A 9 15.76 -39.80 -33.64
N ALA A 10 14.45 -39.93 -33.79
CA ALA A 10 13.41 -39.73 -32.79
C ALA A 10 13.08 -41.05 -32.08
N GLY A 11 12.36 -40.95 -30.96
CA GLY A 11 11.64 -42.06 -30.30
C GLY A 11 12.38 -42.63 -29.08
N ALA A 12 11.73 -43.11 -28.03
CA ALA A 12 10.32 -43.27 -27.70
C ALA A 12 10.23 -43.55 -26.17
N ALA A 13 9.00 -43.55 -25.65
CA ALA A 13 8.66 -43.52 -24.24
C ALA A 13 8.69 -44.87 -23.49
N ALA A 14 8.74 -44.72 -22.15
CA ALA A 14 8.06 -45.52 -21.11
C ALA A 14 8.71 -46.86 -20.64
N PRO A 15 8.21 -47.47 -19.54
CA PRO A 15 8.38 -47.03 -18.15
C PRO A 15 8.92 -48.20 -17.29
N ARG A 16 9.41 -47.96 -16.05
CA ARG A 16 9.51 -49.09 -15.09
C ARG A 16 9.62 -48.71 -13.61
N ALA A 17 8.73 -49.37 -12.87
CA ALA A 17 8.83 -49.84 -11.48
C ALA A 17 8.67 -48.81 -10.35
N ALA A 18 7.42 -48.72 -9.88
CA ALA A 18 7.05 -48.29 -8.55
C ALA A 18 7.60 -49.26 -7.49
N ALA A 19 8.36 -48.75 -6.53
CA ALA A 19 8.65 -49.42 -5.27
C ALA A 19 7.84 -48.76 -4.16
N ALA A 20 6.80 -49.45 -3.71
CA ALA A 20 5.99 -49.06 -2.57
C ALA A 20 6.78 -49.30 -1.27
N VAL A 21 7.20 -48.24 -0.61
CA VAL A 21 7.63 -48.29 0.80
C VAL A 21 6.45 -47.81 1.64
N THR A 22 5.75 -48.76 2.24
CA THR A 22 4.72 -48.54 3.25
C THR A 22 5.35 -48.00 4.53
N ALA A 23 5.36 -46.68 4.69
CA ALA A 23 5.60 -46.03 5.98
C ALA A 23 4.29 -46.01 6.77
N ARG A 24 4.26 -46.76 7.87
CA ARG A 24 3.14 -46.83 8.82
C ARG A 24 2.85 -45.44 9.40
N SER A 25 1.61 -44.99 9.23
CA SER A 25 1.02 -43.83 9.86
C SER A 25 0.82 -44.07 11.36
N PHE A 26 1.62 -43.41 12.20
CA PHE A 26 1.27 -43.11 13.59
C PHE A 26 0.85 -41.64 13.67
N ALA A 27 -0.46 -41.43 13.59
CA ALA A 27 -1.09 -40.13 13.74
C ALA A 27 -1.30 -39.83 15.22
N THR A 28 -0.42 -39.02 15.82
CA THR A 28 -0.72 -38.24 17.03
C THR A 28 0.22 -37.05 17.10
N THR A 29 -0.19 -35.93 16.53
CA THR A 29 -0.09 -34.58 17.11
C THR A 29 -0.72 -33.63 16.11
N SER A 30 -1.69 -32.86 16.59
CA SER A 30 -2.31 -31.77 15.86
C SER A 30 -1.21 -30.86 15.35
N ALA A 31 -1.02 -30.80 14.02
CA ALA A 31 -0.25 -29.73 13.41
C ALA A 31 -0.97 -28.43 13.76
N ALA A 32 -0.41 -27.68 14.71
CA ALA A 32 -0.75 -26.28 14.87
C ALA A 32 -0.57 -25.63 13.49
N ARG A 33 -1.69 -25.22 12.88
CA ARG A 33 -1.67 -24.44 11.65
C ARG A 33 -1.03 -23.10 12.00
N LEU A 34 0.28 -23.01 11.84
CA LEU A 34 0.95 -21.73 11.63
C LEU A 34 0.28 -21.11 10.40
N ALA A 35 -0.35 -19.95 10.58
CA ALA A 35 -0.89 -19.18 9.48
C ALA A 35 0.27 -18.79 8.56
N THR A 36 0.31 -19.35 7.37
CA THR A 36 1.17 -18.84 6.29
C THR A 36 0.58 -17.49 5.86
N PRO A 37 1.36 -16.39 5.87
CA PRO A 37 0.88 -15.12 5.36
C PRO A 37 0.70 -15.24 3.85
N THR A 38 -0.55 -15.17 3.39
CA THR A 38 -0.88 -15.06 1.97
C THR A 38 -0.44 -13.68 1.49
N THR A 39 0.67 -13.64 0.75
CA THR A 39 1.16 -12.46 0.06
C THR A 39 0.41 -12.27 -1.27
N GLY A 40 -0.35 -11.17 -1.37
CA GLY A 40 -0.85 -10.62 -2.63
C GLY A 40 -2.36 -10.73 -2.87
N PRO A 41 -3.00 -9.73 -3.51
CA PRO A 41 -4.42 -9.75 -3.78
C PRO A 41 -4.71 -10.48 -5.10
N GLU A 42 -5.40 -11.60 -5.04
CA GLU A 42 -6.02 -12.21 -6.21
C GLU A 42 -7.30 -11.42 -6.53
N GLN A 43 -7.16 -10.29 -7.22
CA GLN A 43 -8.34 -9.56 -7.72
C GLN A 43 -8.85 -10.20 -9.00
N ALA A 44 -9.99 -10.88 -8.91
CA ALA A 44 -10.90 -11.03 -10.04
C ALA A 44 -12.32 -10.65 -9.60
N GLY A 45 -12.63 -9.36 -9.75
CA GLY A 45 -13.90 -8.86 -10.25
C GLY A 45 -15.19 -9.27 -9.53
N ARG A 46 -15.54 -8.54 -8.47
CA ARG A 46 -16.90 -8.00 -8.34
C ARG A 46 -16.87 -6.74 -7.48
N ALA A 47 -16.73 -5.57 -8.13
CA ALA A 47 -17.16 -4.35 -7.48
C ALA A 47 -18.65 -4.53 -7.10
N PRO A 48 -19.06 -4.23 -5.86
CA PRO A 48 -20.49 -4.17 -5.56
C PRO A 48 -21.10 -3.13 -6.50
N PRO A 49 -22.29 -3.38 -7.10
CA PRO A 49 -22.88 -2.43 -8.01
C PRO A 49 -23.10 -1.10 -7.28
N HIS A 50 -22.30 -0.10 -7.61
CA HIS A 50 -22.48 1.30 -7.26
C HIS A 50 -23.64 1.86 -8.07
N SER A 51 -24.84 1.38 -7.78
CA SER A 51 -26.11 2.04 -8.07
C SER A 51 -27.20 1.24 -7.36
N MET A 52 -27.15 1.21 -6.03
CA MET A 52 -28.42 1.08 -5.32
C MET A 52 -29.24 2.31 -5.75
N PRO A 53 -30.45 2.15 -6.28
CA PRO A 53 -31.33 3.29 -6.43
C PRO A 53 -31.40 3.90 -5.04
N VAL A 54 -31.00 5.17 -4.90
CA VAL A 54 -31.36 5.97 -3.74
C VAL A 54 -32.85 6.21 -3.88
N GLU A 55 -33.63 5.16 -3.63
CA GLU A 55 -35.01 5.31 -3.24
C GLU A 55 -34.95 6.27 -2.06
N LYS A 56 -35.70 7.36 -2.16
CA LYS A 56 -35.87 8.33 -1.08
C LYS A 56 -36.61 7.64 0.06
N ALA A 57 -35.97 6.64 0.67
CA ALA A 57 -36.26 6.13 1.98
C ALA A 57 -35.99 7.32 2.87
N ARG A 58 -37.07 8.07 3.09
CA ARG A 58 -37.16 9.13 4.08
C ARG A 58 -36.37 8.64 5.27
N TYR A 59 -35.29 9.36 5.61
CA TYR A 59 -34.64 9.26 6.91
C TYR A 59 -35.63 9.79 7.95
N GLN A 60 -36.74 9.08 8.10
CA GLN A 60 -37.42 8.94 9.35
C GLN A 60 -36.71 7.74 9.97
N THR A 61 -35.52 7.99 10.52
CA THR A 61 -35.11 7.23 11.69
C THR A 61 -36.19 7.56 12.70
N ALA A 62 -37.28 6.80 12.66
CA ALA A 62 -38.14 6.65 13.81
C ALA A 62 -37.15 6.32 14.91
N ILE A 63 -36.97 7.25 15.84
CA ILE A 63 -36.42 6.92 17.13
C ILE A 63 -37.30 5.77 17.56
N GLN A 64 -36.82 4.53 17.40
CA GLN A 64 -37.50 3.37 17.93
C GLN A 64 -37.33 3.56 19.42
N THR A 65 -38.26 4.31 20.01
CA THR A 65 -38.45 4.30 21.45
C THR A 65 -38.75 2.84 21.74
N PRO A 66 -37.86 2.12 22.46
CA PRO A 66 -38.10 0.70 22.74
C PRO A 66 -39.51 0.56 23.33
N ASP A 67 -40.36 -0.22 22.67
CA ASP A 67 -41.74 -0.42 23.10
C ASP A 67 -41.72 -1.32 24.34
N TYR A 68 -41.70 -0.68 25.51
CA TYR A 68 -41.63 -1.36 26.80
C TYR A 68 -42.96 -2.02 27.20
N SER A 69 -44.03 -1.87 26.41
CA SER A 69 -45.36 -2.45 26.69
C SER A 69 -45.38 -3.98 26.62
N LYS A 70 -44.48 -4.57 25.81
CA LYS A 70 -44.25 -6.01 25.70
C LYS A 70 -42.90 -6.43 26.30
N GLY A 71 -42.43 -5.69 27.29
CA GLY A 71 -41.17 -5.96 27.96
C GLY A 71 -41.23 -7.17 28.90
N PRO A 72 -40.07 -7.70 29.31
CA PRO A 72 -40.00 -8.77 30.31
C PRO A 72 -40.64 -8.31 31.63
N SER A 73 -41.12 -9.27 32.44
CA SER A 73 -41.86 -8.97 33.66
C SER A 73 -41.01 -8.10 34.60
N ALA A 74 -41.64 -7.31 35.48
CA ALA A 74 -40.91 -6.44 36.42
C ALA A 74 -39.89 -7.23 37.28
N LEU A 75 -40.19 -8.51 37.54
CA LEU A 75 -39.31 -9.44 38.24
C LEU A 75 -38.10 -9.84 37.39
N ASP A 76 -38.26 -10.07 36.09
CA ASP A 76 -37.15 -10.39 35.18
C ASP A 76 -36.17 -9.21 35.05
N LYS A 77 -36.71 -7.98 34.99
CA LYS A 77 -35.88 -6.76 34.98
C LYS A 77 -35.13 -6.60 36.29
N ALA A 78 -35.81 -6.77 37.42
CA ALA A 78 -35.16 -6.75 38.73
C ALA A 78 -34.08 -7.85 38.83
N ALA A 79 -34.35 -9.07 38.37
CA ALA A 79 -33.39 -10.16 38.35
C ALA A 79 -32.17 -9.83 37.48
N SER A 80 -32.37 -9.29 36.27
CA SER A 80 -31.27 -8.88 35.39
C SER A 80 -30.40 -7.77 36.00
N LEU A 81 -31.01 -6.86 36.77
CA LEU A 81 -30.34 -5.75 37.48
C LEU A 81 -29.57 -6.25 38.71
N PHE A 82 -30.18 -7.10 39.54
CA PHE A 82 -29.54 -7.63 40.76
C PHE A 82 -28.45 -8.67 40.46
N PHE A 83 -28.67 -9.53 39.45
CA PHE A 83 -27.70 -10.54 39.03
C PHE A 83 -26.75 -10.06 37.93
N PHE A 84 -26.86 -8.78 37.51
CA PHE A 84 -26.00 -8.14 36.51
C PHE A 84 -25.76 -8.99 35.25
N SER A 85 -26.78 -9.72 34.81
CA SER A 85 -26.66 -10.69 33.70
C SER A 85 -26.16 -10.08 32.38
N GLU A 86 -26.53 -8.83 32.10
CA GLU A 86 -26.03 -8.10 30.93
C GLU A 86 -24.53 -7.74 31.05
N ILE A 87 -24.05 -7.47 32.26
CA ILE A 87 -22.61 -7.26 32.52
C ILE A 87 -21.85 -8.56 32.32
N ALA A 88 -22.40 -9.69 32.80
CA ALA A 88 -21.79 -11.01 32.59
C ALA A 88 -21.74 -11.37 31.10
N ARG A 89 -22.79 -11.05 30.33
CA ARG A 89 -22.81 -11.22 28.87
C ARG A 89 -21.74 -10.37 28.18
N GLY A 90 -21.58 -9.11 28.58
CA GLY A 90 -20.51 -8.24 28.07
C GLY A 90 -19.10 -8.78 28.42
N MET A 91 -18.93 -9.28 29.65
CA MET A 91 -17.67 -9.86 30.10
C MET A 91 -17.31 -11.14 29.35
N ALA A 92 -18.30 -11.95 28.94
CA ALA A 92 -18.08 -13.12 28.10
C ALA A 92 -17.49 -12.76 26.72
N VAL A 93 -17.96 -11.67 26.10
CA VAL A 93 -17.42 -11.18 24.81
C VAL A 93 -15.99 -10.67 24.98
N VAL A 94 -15.71 -9.96 26.09
CA VAL A 94 -14.35 -9.50 26.41
C VAL A 94 -13.41 -10.69 26.66
N LEU A 95 -13.89 -11.71 27.38
CA LEU A 95 -13.12 -12.93 27.64
C LEU A 95 -12.80 -13.68 26.35
N GLU A 96 -13.75 -13.74 25.41
CA GLU A 96 -13.52 -14.29 24.08
C GLU A 96 -12.43 -13.51 23.32
N GLN A 97 -12.45 -12.17 23.41
CA GLN A 97 -11.43 -11.33 22.78
C GLN A 97 -10.05 -11.49 23.43
N PHE A 98 -9.98 -11.76 24.74
CA PHE A 98 -8.72 -11.98 25.45
C PHE A 98 -7.97 -13.24 24.97
N PHE A 99 -8.70 -14.29 24.57
CA PHE A 99 -8.09 -15.51 24.04
C PHE A 99 -7.78 -15.46 22.54
N ARG A 100 -8.16 -14.40 21.82
CA ARG A 100 -7.73 -14.21 20.43
C ARG A 100 -6.27 -13.73 20.39
N PRO A 101 -5.47 -14.19 19.42
CA PRO A 101 -4.13 -13.67 19.23
C PRO A 101 -4.17 -12.16 18.93
N PRO A 102 -3.21 -11.36 19.43
CA PRO A 102 -3.17 -9.92 19.19
C PRO A 102 -2.82 -9.62 17.72
N TYR A 103 -3.40 -8.54 17.17
CA TYR A 103 -3.10 -8.05 15.82
C TYR A 103 -1.83 -7.18 15.74
N THR A 104 -1.10 -7.03 16.84
CA THR A 104 0.06 -6.15 16.95
C THR A 104 1.24 -6.70 16.14
N ILE A 105 1.74 -5.90 15.20
CA ILE A 105 3.04 -6.14 14.55
C ILE A 105 4.18 -5.58 15.39
N MET A 106 5.35 -6.21 15.35
CA MET A 106 6.51 -5.79 16.12
C MET A 106 7.31 -4.70 15.38
N TYR A 107 6.75 -3.48 15.30
CA TYR A 107 7.48 -2.32 14.81
C TYR A 107 8.66 -2.03 15.76
N PRO A 108 9.91 -1.82 15.29
CA PRO A 108 10.35 -1.53 13.91
C PRO A 108 10.87 -2.74 13.11
N PHE A 109 10.87 -3.95 13.67
CA PHE A 109 11.42 -5.14 13.01
C PHE A 109 10.51 -5.68 11.90
N GLU A 110 9.21 -5.57 12.12
CA GLU A 110 8.17 -5.94 11.15
C GLU A 110 7.41 -4.68 10.74
N LYS A 111 7.42 -4.35 9.44
CA LYS A 111 6.67 -3.23 8.87
C LYS A 111 5.39 -3.72 8.20
N GLY A 112 4.36 -2.88 8.21
CA GLY A 112 3.11 -3.17 7.52
C GLY A 112 3.32 -3.29 6.01
N PRO A 113 2.50 -4.09 5.30
CA PRO A 113 2.58 -4.19 3.85
C PRO A 113 2.20 -2.85 3.20
N VAL A 114 3.09 -2.29 2.38
CA VAL A 114 2.84 -1.08 1.59
C VAL A 114 2.57 -1.45 0.14
N SER A 115 1.69 -0.68 -0.50
CA SER A 115 1.43 -0.84 -1.94
C SER A 115 2.50 -0.15 -2.78
N SER A 116 2.69 -0.58 -4.03
CA SER A 116 3.55 0.08 -5.03
C SER A 116 3.16 1.55 -5.28
N ARG A 117 1.89 1.92 -5.06
CA ARG A 117 1.34 3.27 -5.23
C ARG A 117 1.44 4.14 -3.97
N PHE A 118 2.13 3.69 -2.94
CA PHE A 118 2.26 4.45 -1.72
C PHE A 118 2.93 5.81 -1.98
N ARG A 119 2.48 6.84 -1.26
CA ARG A 119 2.90 8.23 -1.41
C ARG A 119 3.64 8.68 -0.15
N GLY A 120 4.95 8.85 -0.26
CA GLY A 120 5.84 9.23 0.85
C GLY A 120 6.77 10.38 0.49
N GLU A 121 8.04 10.27 0.86
CA GLU A 121 9.04 11.32 0.67
C GLU A 121 9.25 11.66 -0.81
N HIS A 122 9.38 12.94 -1.15
CA HIS A 122 9.60 13.35 -2.53
C HIS A 122 11.05 13.11 -2.97
N ALA A 123 11.22 12.72 -4.23
CA ALA A 123 12.52 12.47 -4.83
C ALA A 123 12.56 13.01 -6.28
N LEU A 124 13.69 13.61 -6.64
CA LEU A 124 14.00 13.98 -8.03
C LEU A 124 14.87 12.90 -8.66
N ARG A 125 14.40 12.34 -9.77
CA ARG A 125 15.07 11.24 -10.48
C ARG A 125 15.98 11.72 -11.59
N ARG A 126 16.93 10.86 -11.95
CA ARG A 126 17.84 11.03 -13.09
C ARG A 126 17.49 10.07 -14.23
N TYR A 127 17.92 10.41 -15.43
CA TYR A 127 17.96 9.47 -16.55
C TYR A 127 19.03 8.42 -16.30
N ALA A 128 19.00 7.32 -17.06
CA ALA A 128 20.04 6.29 -17.02
C ALA A 128 21.44 6.83 -17.40
N SER A 129 21.50 7.98 -18.09
CA SER A 129 22.75 8.69 -18.40
C SER A 129 23.32 9.49 -17.22
N GLY A 130 22.61 9.59 -16.09
CA GLY A 130 22.99 10.40 -14.92
C GLY A 130 22.51 11.85 -14.96
N GLU A 131 21.97 12.30 -16.09
CA GLU A 131 21.40 13.64 -16.24
C GLU A 131 20.08 13.77 -15.47
N GLU A 132 19.81 14.94 -14.87
CA GLU A 132 18.53 15.17 -14.18
C GLU A 132 17.35 15.16 -15.16
N ARG A 133 16.22 14.56 -14.75
CA ARG A 133 15.02 14.48 -15.59
C ARG A 133 14.30 15.82 -15.74
N CYS A 134 14.41 16.68 -14.74
CA CYS A 134 13.66 17.94 -14.68
C CYS A 134 14.03 18.88 -15.84
N ILE A 135 13.01 19.31 -16.59
CA ILE A 135 13.14 20.28 -17.70
C ILE A 135 12.64 21.68 -17.32
N ALA A 136 12.46 21.95 -16.03
CA ALA A 136 11.98 23.23 -15.51
C ALA A 136 10.67 23.74 -16.16
N CYS A 137 9.72 22.85 -16.43
CA CYS A 137 8.45 23.17 -17.09
C CYS A 137 7.44 23.90 -16.18
N LYS A 138 7.66 23.91 -14.87
CA LYS A 138 6.80 24.55 -13.84
C LYS A 138 5.35 24.03 -13.74
N LEU A 139 5.02 22.92 -14.39
CA LEU A 139 3.69 22.28 -14.27
C LEU A 139 3.42 21.80 -12.83
N CYS A 140 4.42 21.24 -12.17
CA CYS A 140 4.29 20.73 -10.80
C CYS A 140 4.00 21.86 -9.78
N GLU A 141 4.54 23.04 -10.02
CA GLU A 141 4.27 24.24 -9.22
C GLU A 141 2.83 24.73 -9.43
N ALA A 142 2.37 24.77 -10.68
CA ALA A 142 1.02 25.20 -11.03
C ALA A 142 -0.08 24.26 -10.49
N ILE A 143 0.16 22.95 -10.49
CA ILE A 143 -0.84 21.96 -10.03
C ILE A 143 -0.87 21.77 -8.51
N CYS A 144 0.16 22.24 -7.79
CA CYS A 144 0.28 22.00 -6.36
C CYS A 144 -0.86 22.72 -5.61
N PRO A 145 -1.80 22.00 -4.96
CA PRO A 145 -2.96 22.63 -4.34
C PRO A 145 -2.59 23.48 -3.13
N ALA A 146 -1.49 23.14 -2.45
CA ALA A 146 -0.97 23.86 -1.29
C ALA A 146 0.15 24.87 -1.63
N GLN A 147 0.51 25.02 -2.91
CA GLN A 147 1.59 25.90 -3.36
C GLN A 147 2.89 25.71 -2.53
N ALA A 148 3.26 24.45 -2.32
CA ALA A 148 4.42 24.06 -1.52
C ALA A 148 5.74 24.12 -2.31
N ILE A 149 5.66 24.08 -3.64
CA ILE A 149 6.81 24.01 -4.54
C ILE A 149 7.14 25.41 -5.06
N THR A 150 8.42 25.74 -5.13
CA THR A 150 8.89 26.97 -5.81
C THR A 150 10.02 26.64 -6.77
N ILE A 151 9.88 27.06 -8.02
CA ILE A 151 10.80 26.68 -9.11
C ILE A 151 11.34 27.91 -9.82
N GLU A 152 12.67 28.03 -9.89
CA GLU A 152 13.36 29.01 -10.73
C GLU A 152 14.15 28.28 -11.81
N SER A 153 14.18 28.88 -13.01
CA SER A 153 14.69 28.22 -14.22
C SER A 153 15.66 29.13 -14.96
N GLU A 154 16.84 28.62 -15.26
CA GLU A 154 17.86 29.32 -16.05
C GLU A 154 18.35 28.41 -17.19
N ALA A 155 18.92 29.04 -18.22
CA ALA A 155 19.56 28.29 -19.30
C ALA A 155 20.95 27.87 -18.82
N ARG A 156 21.25 26.57 -18.92
CA ARG A 156 22.60 26.07 -18.69
C ARG A 156 23.50 26.39 -19.89
N GLU A 157 24.81 26.30 -19.70
CA GLU A 157 25.84 26.48 -20.75
C GLU A 157 25.59 25.61 -21.98
N ASP A 158 25.00 24.42 -21.79
CA ASP A 158 24.64 23.47 -22.87
C ASP A 158 23.37 23.86 -23.65
N GLY A 159 22.76 25.01 -23.34
CA GLY A 159 21.49 25.48 -23.92
C GLY A 159 20.24 24.77 -23.38
N ALA A 160 20.40 23.72 -22.57
CA ALA A 160 19.30 23.04 -21.90
C ALA A 160 18.72 23.91 -20.76
N ARG A 161 17.38 23.94 -20.64
CA ARG A 161 16.69 24.63 -19.55
C ARG A 161 16.67 23.73 -18.31
N ARG A 162 17.27 24.21 -17.20
CA ARG A 162 17.32 23.49 -15.92
C ARG A 162 16.87 24.37 -14.77
N THR A 163 16.61 23.74 -13.63
CA THR A 163 16.22 24.45 -12.42
C THR A 163 17.44 24.88 -11.65
N THR A 164 17.53 26.17 -11.30
CA THR A 164 18.54 26.65 -10.35
C THR A 164 18.06 26.41 -8.93
N ARG A 165 16.79 26.72 -8.70
CA ARG A 165 16.09 26.50 -7.43
C ARG A 165 14.90 25.58 -7.66
N TYR A 166 14.80 24.54 -6.84
CA TYR A 166 13.66 23.64 -6.79
C TYR A 166 13.45 23.27 -5.34
N ASP A 167 12.61 24.04 -4.66
CA ASP A 167 12.41 23.89 -3.23
C ASP A 167 11.00 23.39 -2.96
N ILE A 168 10.87 22.46 -2.02
CA ILE A 168 9.59 21.96 -1.54
C ILE A 168 9.54 22.13 -0.03
N ASP A 169 8.52 22.84 0.44
CA ASP A 169 8.21 22.90 1.85
C ASP A 169 7.33 21.70 2.26
N MET A 170 7.92 20.72 2.93
CA MET A 170 7.21 19.52 3.39
C MET A 170 6.17 19.82 4.48
N THR A 171 6.25 20.99 5.13
CA THR A 171 5.24 21.44 6.10
C THR A 171 3.96 21.94 5.43
N LYS A 172 4.06 22.40 4.18
CA LYS A 172 2.90 22.78 3.34
C LYS A 172 2.40 21.62 2.48
N CYS A 173 3.27 20.69 2.12
CA CYS A 173 2.90 19.58 1.25
C CYS A 173 1.86 18.66 1.89
N ILE A 174 0.81 18.33 1.15
CA ILE A 174 -0.27 17.43 1.59
C ILE A 174 -0.15 16.00 1.03
N TYR A 175 0.97 15.67 0.37
CA TYR A 175 1.26 14.34 -0.18
C TYR A 175 0.16 13.78 -1.11
N CYS A 176 -0.41 14.66 -1.94
CA CYS A 176 -1.52 14.31 -2.83
C CYS A 176 -1.10 13.56 -4.11
N GLY A 177 0.17 13.59 -4.51
CA GLY A 177 0.62 12.93 -5.74
C GLY A 177 0.41 13.67 -7.04
N PHE A 178 -0.20 14.86 -7.05
CA PHE A 178 -0.45 15.57 -8.31
C PHE A 178 0.83 15.99 -9.03
N CYS A 179 1.92 16.25 -8.29
CA CYS A 179 3.21 16.56 -8.88
C CYS A 179 3.80 15.38 -9.67
N GLN A 180 3.55 14.14 -9.22
CA GLN A 180 4.03 12.93 -9.88
C GLN A 180 3.28 12.69 -11.19
N GLU A 181 1.96 12.84 -11.19
CA GLU A 181 1.13 12.60 -12.39
C GLU A 181 1.17 13.77 -13.39
N ALA A 182 1.41 15.00 -12.92
CA ALA A 182 1.51 16.17 -13.79
C ALA A 182 2.88 16.31 -14.48
N CYS A 183 3.90 15.57 -14.04
CA CYS A 183 5.23 15.70 -14.58
C CYS A 183 5.33 15.01 -15.96
N PRO A 184 5.60 15.74 -17.06
CA PRO A 184 5.61 15.13 -18.39
C PRO A 184 6.81 14.19 -18.65
N VAL A 185 7.80 14.18 -17.75
CA VAL A 185 9.08 13.47 -17.89
C VAL A 185 9.40 12.60 -16.66
N ASP A 186 8.42 12.40 -15.77
CA ASP A 186 8.57 11.67 -14.51
C ASP A 186 9.79 12.11 -13.67
N ALA A 187 10.04 13.43 -13.60
CA ALA A 187 11.20 13.97 -12.89
C ALA A 187 11.02 13.94 -11.37
N ILE A 188 9.85 14.35 -10.88
CA ILE A 188 9.52 14.29 -9.46
C ILE A 188 8.60 13.09 -9.21
N VAL A 189 8.94 12.31 -8.20
CA VAL A 189 8.15 11.16 -7.78
C VAL A 189 8.03 11.14 -6.26
N GLU A 190 6.94 10.55 -5.78
CA GLU A 190 6.76 10.23 -4.37
C GLU A 190 7.30 8.83 -4.13
N SER A 191 8.12 8.68 -3.09
CA SER A 191 8.78 7.44 -2.72
C SER A 191 8.01 6.67 -1.65
N HIS A 192 8.46 5.46 -1.35
CA HIS A 192 7.92 4.62 -0.29
C HIS A 192 8.41 4.99 1.11
N ASN A 193 9.35 5.94 1.21
CA ASN A 193 9.91 6.32 2.50
C ASN A 193 8.88 7.14 3.31
N THR A 194 8.57 6.66 4.50
CA THR A 194 7.68 7.32 5.48
C THR A 194 8.42 7.82 6.70
N GLU A 195 9.62 7.31 6.95
CA GLU A 195 10.35 7.46 8.20
C GLU A 195 11.44 8.53 8.05
N TYR A 196 11.04 9.78 7.86
CA TYR A 196 11.94 10.93 7.71
C TYR A 196 11.58 12.08 8.65
N THR A 197 11.00 11.76 9.82
CA THR A 197 10.74 12.74 10.87
C THR A 197 12.06 13.39 11.31
N THR A 198 12.07 14.71 11.38
CA THR A 198 13.22 15.52 11.78
C THR A 198 12.93 16.27 13.08
N GLU A 199 13.99 16.67 13.78
CA GLU A 199 13.88 17.40 15.05
C GLU A 199 13.57 18.88 14.83
N THR A 200 14.07 19.45 13.74
CA THR A 200 13.92 20.87 13.39
C THR A 200 12.97 21.06 12.21
N ARG A 201 12.37 22.26 12.11
CA ARG A 201 11.46 22.61 11.01
C ARG A 201 12.23 22.90 9.73
N GLU A 202 13.41 23.48 9.86
CA GLU A 202 14.27 23.90 8.77
C GLU A 202 14.71 22.71 7.92
N GLU A 203 14.88 21.54 8.53
CA GLU A 203 15.20 20.30 7.80
C GLU A 203 14.06 19.82 6.88
N LEU A 204 12.81 20.22 7.14
CA LEU A 204 11.62 19.92 6.32
C LEU A 204 11.45 20.88 5.13
N LEU A 205 12.30 21.90 5.03
CA LEU A 205 12.42 22.74 3.84
C LEU A 205 13.46 22.11 2.92
N TYR A 206 12.97 21.39 1.91
CA TYR A 206 13.84 20.60 1.05
C TYR A 206 14.32 21.45 -0.12
N ASN A 207 15.63 21.53 -0.27
CA ASN A 207 16.27 22.11 -1.46
C ASN A 207 16.38 21.07 -2.58
N LYS A 208 16.69 21.55 -3.78
CA LYS A 208 16.94 20.71 -4.97
C LYS A 208 17.94 19.59 -4.71
N GLU A 209 19.02 19.88 -4.01
CA GLU A 209 20.09 18.92 -3.74
C GLU A 209 19.63 17.77 -2.83
N LYS A 210 18.82 18.07 -1.81
CA LYS A 210 18.25 17.06 -0.90
C LYS A 210 17.30 16.14 -1.66
N LEU A 211 16.47 16.70 -2.55
CA LEU A 211 15.55 15.93 -3.40
C LEU A 211 16.28 15.02 -4.39
N LEU A 212 17.39 15.48 -4.98
CA LEU A 212 18.24 14.65 -5.83
C LEU A 212 18.93 13.54 -5.02
N ALA A 213 19.45 13.86 -3.83
CA ALA A 213 20.06 12.86 -2.95
C ALA A 213 19.07 11.79 -2.48
N ASN A 214 17.79 12.13 -2.33
CA ASN A 214 16.72 11.17 -2.07
C ASN A 214 16.48 10.27 -3.30
N GLY A 215 16.42 10.87 -4.50
CA GLY A 215 16.31 10.11 -5.74
C GLY A 215 17.47 9.14 -5.94
N ASP A 216 18.70 9.59 -5.75
CA ASP A 216 19.90 8.75 -5.91
C ASP A 216 19.91 7.58 -4.90
N ARG A 217 19.38 7.76 -3.68
CA ARG A 217 19.24 6.69 -2.68
C ARG A 217 18.14 5.69 -3.03
N MET A 218 17.04 6.14 -3.62
CA MET A 218 15.81 5.35 -3.79
C MET A 218 15.52 4.95 -5.23
N GLU A 219 16.39 5.27 -6.20
CA GLU A 219 16.14 5.10 -7.63
C GLU A 219 15.77 3.65 -8.00
N ALA A 220 16.42 2.66 -7.36
CA ALA A 220 16.15 1.25 -7.64
C ALA A 220 14.71 0.83 -7.24
N GLU A 221 14.25 1.27 -6.07
CA GLU A 221 12.90 0.98 -5.57
C GLU A 221 11.85 1.75 -6.39
N LEU A 222 12.11 3.04 -6.63
CA LEU A 222 11.25 3.90 -7.43
C LEU A 222 11.08 3.39 -8.86
N ALA A 223 12.16 2.93 -9.50
CA ALA A 223 12.12 2.34 -10.83
C ALA A 223 11.29 1.05 -10.86
N ALA A 224 11.43 0.19 -9.85
CA ALA A 224 10.65 -1.05 -9.75
C ALA A 224 9.16 -0.76 -9.53
N ALA A 225 8.82 0.21 -8.67
CA ALA A 225 7.44 0.63 -8.42
C ALA A 225 6.81 1.25 -9.67
N ILE A 226 7.53 2.10 -10.40
CA ILE A 226 7.01 2.72 -11.63
C ILE A 226 6.84 1.68 -12.74
N GLN A 227 7.73 0.70 -12.82
CA GLN A 227 7.61 -0.39 -13.80
C GLN A 227 6.34 -1.23 -13.60
N SER A 228 5.97 -1.51 -12.33
CA SER A 228 4.73 -2.23 -12.02
C SER A 228 3.47 -1.39 -12.26
N GLU A 229 3.60 -0.06 -12.18
CA GLU A 229 2.48 0.89 -12.24
C GLU A 229 2.27 1.57 -13.59
N HIS A 230 3.23 1.53 -14.50
CA HIS A 230 3.13 2.15 -15.82
C HIS A 230 1.86 1.79 -16.64
N PRO A 231 1.22 0.60 -16.51
CA PRO A 231 0.02 0.29 -17.27
C PRO A 231 -1.25 1.04 -16.82
N TYR A 232 -1.22 1.64 -15.62
CA TYR A 232 -2.39 2.29 -15.01
C TYR A 232 -2.30 3.82 -15.00
N ARG A 233 -1.28 4.38 -15.65
CA ARG A 233 -1.09 5.80 -15.91
C ARG A 233 -1.42 6.11 -17.37
#